data_AF-A0A7V7L9F7-F1
#
_entry.id   AF-A0A7V7L9F7-F1
#
_cell.length_a   1.000
_cell.length_b   1.000
_cell.length_c   1.000
_cell.angle_alpha   90.00
_cell.angle_beta   90.00
_cell.angle_gamma   90.00
#
_symmetry.space_group_name_H-M   'P 1'
#
loop_
_entity.id
_entity.type
_entity.pdbx_description
1 polymer ?
#
loop_
_entity_poly.entity_id
_entity_poly.type
_entity_poly.pdbx_seq_one_letter_code
_entity_poly.pdbx_strand_id
1 'polypeptide(L)' 'MSFVGQLVVAKVNNLRFYDARSWQDKDVVGSVDARGLGFTIDAKVSVNGSPQYKINNSKGKTYYVTANEAYVYVK' A
#
# COMPACT_ATOMS: atom_id res chain seq x y z
N MET A 1 2.29 -9.15 15.91
CA MET A 1 1.06 -8.82 15.15
C MET A 1 1.30 -9.11 13.69
N SER A 2 0.51 -9.99 13.08
CA SER A 2 0.56 -10.30 11.66
C SER A 2 -0.44 -9.40 10.91
N PHE A 3 0.03 -8.67 9.90
CA PHE A 3 -0.84 -7.89 9.00
C PHE A 3 -1.36 -8.73 7.82
N VAL A 4 -0.82 -9.93 7.62
CA VAL A 4 -1.15 -10.79 6.48
C VAL A 4 -2.64 -11.13 6.48
N GLY A 5 -3.32 -10.92 5.35
CA GLY A 5 -4.75 -11.17 5.19
C GLY A 5 -5.66 -10.02 5.65
N GLN A 6 -5.12 -9.00 6.33
CA GLN A 6 -5.88 -7.81 6.71
C GLN A 6 -6.07 -6.87 5.52
N LEU A 7 -7.04 -5.96 5.63
CA LEU A 7 -7.36 -5.00 4.57
C LEU A 7 -6.74 -3.64 4.90
N VAL A 8 -5.78 -3.17 4.10
CA VAL A 8 -5.34 -1.77 4.14
C VAL A 8 -6.30 -0.93 3.31
N VAL A 9 -6.84 0.13 3.90
CA VAL A 9 -7.87 0.99 3.29
C VAL A 9 -7.39 2.44 3.19
N ALA A 10 -7.60 3.05 2.03
CA ALA A 10 -7.24 4.44 1.77
C ALA A 10 -8.11 5.43 2.59
N LYS A 11 -7.48 6.33 3.35
CA LYS A 11 -8.13 7.48 4.02
C LYS A 11 -8.18 8.72 3.15
N VAL A 12 -7.29 8.80 2.16
CA VAL A 12 -7.08 9.96 1.29
C VAL A 12 -7.35 9.61 -0.17
N ASN A 13 -7.61 10.64 -0.97
CA ASN A 13 -7.52 10.52 -2.43
C ASN A 13 -6.05 10.61 -2.85
N ASN A 14 -5.75 10.22 -4.08
CA ASN A 14 -4.41 10.22 -4.67
C ASN A 14 -3.39 9.38 -3.86
N LEU A 15 -3.84 8.29 -3.24
CA LEU A 15 -2.94 7.38 -2.51
C LEU A 15 -2.05 6.64 -3.50
N ARG A 16 -0.73 6.91 -3.48
CA ARG A 16 0.24 6.35 -4.45
C ARG A 16 0.49 4.85 -4.27
N PHE A 17 0.64 4.15 -5.39
CA PHE A 17 1.14 2.77 -5.49
C PHE A 17 2.49 2.74 -6.16
N TYR A 18 3.33 1.84 -5.69
CA TYR A 18 4.65 1.58 -6.24
C TYR A 18 4.72 0.15 -6.77
N ASP A 19 5.41 -0.08 -7.88
CA ASP A 19 5.69 -1.44 -8.40
C ASP A 19 6.95 -2.07 -7.77
N ALA A 20 7.80 -1.26 -7.14
CA ALA A 20 8.96 -1.68 -6.39
C ALA A 20 8.89 -1.25 -4.91
N ARG A 21 9.72 -1.89 -4.08
CA ARG A 21 9.97 -1.48 -2.68
C ARG A 21 10.78 -0.19 -2.66
N SER A 22 10.13 0.93 -2.92
CA SER A 22 10.77 2.22 -3.15
C SER A 22 9.86 3.38 -2.76
N TRP A 23 10.49 4.54 -2.56
CA TRP A 23 9.82 5.84 -2.40
C TRP A 23 10.17 6.81 -3.53
N GLN A 24 10.86 6.34 -4.57
CA GLN A 24 11.23 7.17 -5.71
C GLN A 24 10.01 7.40 -6.60
N ASP A 25 9.85 8.63 -7.09
CA ASP A 25 8.72 8.99 -7.96
C ASP A 25 8.66 8.16 -9.25
N LYS A 26 9.82 7.71 -9.76
CA LYS A 26 9.90 6.86 -10.96
C LYS A 26 9.20 5.51 -10.81
N ASP A 27 9.09 5.02 -9.57
CA ASP A 27 8.51 3.71 -9.25
C ASP A 27 7.01 3.84 -8.93
N VAL A 28 6.45 5.06 -8.99
CA VAL A 28 5.01 5.29 -8.85
C VAL A 28 4.30 4.84 -10.12
N VAL A 29 3.36 3.90 -9.97
CA VAL A 29 2.61 3.31 -11.09
C VAL A 29 1.15 3.75 -11.14
N GLY A 30 0.71 4.52 -10.15
CA GLY A 30 -0.62 5.11 -10.12
C GLY A 30 -1.04 5.57 -8.74
N SER A 31 -2.28 6.03 -8.64
CA SER A 31 -2.90 6.41 -7.38
C SER A 31 -4.32 5.86 -7.26
N VAL A 32 -4.80 5.74 -6.03
CA VAL A 32 -6.21 5.52 -5.72
C VAL A 32 -6.83 6.86 -5.40
N ASP A 33 -7.79 7.24 -6.24
CA ASP A 33 -8.46 8.54 -6.16
C ASP A 33 -9.80 8.46 -5.41
N ALA A 34 -10.13 7.27 -4.87
CA ALA A 34 -11.32 7.02 -4.06
C ALA A 34 -10.94 6.57 -2.66
N ARG A 35 -11.37 7.32 -1.64
CA ARG A 35 -11.30 6.89 -0.24
C ARG A 35 -12.11 5.61 -0.02
N GLY A 36 -11.69 4.80 0.95
CA GLY A 36 -12.42 3.59 1.34
C GLY A 36 -12.12 2.36 0.49
N LEU A 37 -11.37 2.50 -0.61
CA LEU A 37 -10.89 1.35 -1.37
C LEU A 37 -9.82 0.60 -0.57
N GLY A 38 -9.98 -0.72 -0.48
CA GLY A 38 -9.17 -1.60 0.34
C GLY A 38 -8.41 -2.65 -0.46
N PHE A 39 -7.25 -3.06 0.08
CA PHE A 39 -6.38 -4.07 -0.52
C PHE A 39 -5.89 -5.06 0.54
N THR A 40 -5.76 -6.32 0.16
CA THR A 40 -5.27 -7.36 1.06
C THR A 40 -3.77 -7.24 1.23
N ILE A 41 -3.33 -7.19 2.48
CA ILE A 41 -1.91 -7.12 2.83
C ILE A 41 -1.31 -8.53 2.75
N ASP A 42 -0.27 -8.69 1.94
CA ASP A 42 0.54 -9.91 1.91
C ASP A 42 1.68 -9.85 2.92
N ALA A 43 2.26 -8.66 3.11
CA ALA A 43 3.37 -8.44 4.04
C ALA A 43 3.51 -6.97 4.41
N LYS A 44 4.15 -6.70 5.55
CA LYS A 44 4.67 -5.37 5.91
C LYS A 44 6.19 -5.37 5.70
N VAL A 45 6.70 -4.41 4.95
CA VAL A 45 8.13 -4.28 4.63
C VAL A 45 8.64 -2.90 5.03
N SER A 46 9.93 -2.78 5.33
CA SER A 46 10.58 -1.49 5.60
C SER A 46 11.44 -1.08 4.42
N VAL A 47 11.29 0.16 3.96
CA VAL A 47 12.08 0.76 2.86
C VAL A 47 12.71 2.03 3.39
N ASN A 48 14.03 2.01 3.56
CA ASN A 48 14.82 3.12 4.12
C ASN A 48 14.27 3.63 5.47
N GLY A 49 13.82 2.72 6.34
CA GLY A 49 13.25 3.06 7.65
C GLY A 49 11.76 3.41 7.65
N SER A 50 11.15 3.59 6.47
CA SER A 50 9.71 3.89 6.34
C SER A 50 8.92 2.66 5.91
N PRO A 51 7.84 2.29 6.63
CA PRO A 51 7.11 1.06 6.36
C PRO A 51 6.15 1.17 5.17
N GLN A 52 6.04 0.07 4.42
CA GLN A 52 5.08 -0.14 3.34
C GLN A 52 4.32 -1.45 3.54
N TYR A 53 3.11 -1.52 2.99
CA TYR A 53 2.39 -2.78 2.81
C TYR A 53 2.62 -3.30 1.40
N LYS A 54 3.05 -4.56 1.30
CA LYS A 54 2.99 -5.35 0.08
C LYS A 54 1.55 -5.84 -0.07
N ILE A 55 0.96 -5.57 -1.23
CA ILE A 55 -0.40 -5.97 -1.57
C ILE A 55 -0.41 -6.63 -2.94
N ASN A 56 -1.40 -7.48 -3.20
CA ASN A 56 -1.65 -8.07 -4.50
C ASN A 56 -3.01 -7.61 -5.02
N ASN A 57 -3.10 -7.34 -6.32
CA ASN A 57 -4.40 -7.17 -6.97
C ASN A 57 -4.97 -8.53 -7.43
N SER A 58 -6.23 -8.53 -7.87
CA SER A 58 -6.92 -9.73 -8.39
C SER A 58 -6.26 -10.36 -9.63
N LYS A 59 -5.31 -9.65 -10.27
CA LYS A 59 -4.54 -10.13 -11.42
C LYS A 59 -3.17 -10.73 -11.01
N GLY A 60 -2.91 -10.88 -9.72
CA GLY A 60 -1.65 -11.42 -9.20
C GLY A 60 -0.45 -10.47 -9.30
N LYS A 61 -0.68 -9.18 -9.60
CA LYS A 61 0.39 -8.17 -9.61
C LYS A 61 0.58 -7.59 -8.22
N THR A 62 1.83 -7.61 -7.76
CA THR A 62 2.25 -7.01 -6.49
C THR A 62 2.42 -5.51 -6.63
N TYR A 63 1.97 -4.78 -5.61
CA TYR A 63 2.24 -3.36 -5.43
C TYR A 63 2.62 -3.07 -3.98
N TYR A 64 3.14 -1.87 -3.77
CA TYR A 64 3.48 -1.35 -2.45
C TYR A 64 2.73 -0.04 -2.20
N VAL A 65 2.24 0.11 -0.97
CA VAL A 65 1.53 1.31 -0.50
C VAL A 65 2.05 1.72 0.86
N THR A 66 1.92 3.00 1.21
CA THR A 66 2.37 3.49 2.52
C THR A 66 1.65 2.79 3.67
N ALA A 67 2.40 2.47 4.72
CA ALA A 67 1.84 1.97 5.98
C ALA A 67 1.60 3.09 7.02
N ASN A 68 1.74 4.35 6.62
CA ASN A 68 1.52 5.49 7.50
C ASN A 68 0.02 5.70 7.77
N GLU A 69 -0.35 5.61 9.05
CA GLU A 69 -1.72 5.68 9.56
C GLU A 69 -2.42 7.04 9.30
N ALA A 70 -1.67 8.07 8.93
CA ALA A 70 -2.23 9.32 8.44
C ALA A 70 -3.01 9.11 7.13
N TYR A 71 -2.51 8.25 6.23
CA TYR A 71 -3.04 8.07 4.87
C TYR A 71 -3.85 6.79 4.69
N VAL A 72 -3.60 5.77 5.52
CA VAL A 72 -4.28 4.48 5.47
C VAL A 72 -4.73 4.03 6.85
N TYR A 73 -5.63 3.07 6.92
CA TYR A 73 -5.90 2.30 8.13
C TYR A 73 -6.03 0.82 7.79
N VAL A 74 -5.81 -0.04 8.77
CA VAL A 74 -5.95 -1.50 8.61
C VAL A 74 -7.24 -1.95 9.29
N LYS A 75 -8.00 -2.82 8.62
CA LYS A 75 -9.15 -3.55 9.19
C LYS A 75 -8.79 -5.00 9.47
#